data_AF-A0A919KBF2-F1
#
_entry.id   AF-A0A919KBF2-F1
#
_cell.length_a   1.000
_cell.length_b   1.000
_cell.length_c   1.000
_cell.angle_alpha   90.00
_cell.angle_beta   90.00
_cell.angle_gamma   90.00
#
_symmetry.space_group_name_H-M   'P 1'
#
loop_
_entity.id
_entity.type
_entity.pdbx_description
1 polymer ?
#
loop_
_entity_poly.entity_id
_entity_poly.type
_entity_poly.pdbx_seq_one_letter_code
_entity_poly.pdbx_strand_id
1 'polypeptide(L)'
;MGEQQRVKFPQEVIEEYAALGVDLPALFSAGHLGTRMGVQILEASAEKVVGTMPVEGNTQPYGLLHGGASAVLAETLGSVGSMLHGGTSKIAVGVDLNCTHHRGVRSGLVTGVATPVHRGRSTATYEIVISDEEGRRVCTARLTCLLRDVRPGDGPAQPAGS
;
A
#
# COMPACT_ATOMS: atom_id res chain seq x y z
N MET A 1 -12.81 -19.37 9.73
CA MET A 1 -12.00 -18.37 10.47
C MET A 1 -10.59 -18.48 9.92
N GLY A 2 -10.24 -17.66 8.92
CA GLY A 2 -8.90 -17.68 8.35
C GLY A 2 -7.90 -17.12 9.35
N GLU A 3 -6.73 -17.72 9.45
CA GLU A 3 -5.61 -17.13 10.19
C GLU A 3 -5.41 -15.69 9.71
N GLN A 4 -5.49 -14.73 10.62
CA GLN A 4 -5.05 -13.37 10.33
C GLN A 4 -3.54 -13.46 10.07
N GLN A 5 -3.16 -13.39 8.79
CA GLN A 5 -1.76 -13.39 8.42
C GLN A 5 -1.11 -12.12 8.98
N ARG A 6 -0.19 -12.29 9.93
CA ARG A 6 0.46 -11.20 10.63
C ARG A 6 1.36 -10.43 9.67
N VAL A 7 1.12 -9.13 9.53
CA VAL A 7 1.99 -8.21 8.79
C VAL A 7 3.40 -8.25 9.38
N LYS A 8 4.41 -8.36 8.52
CA LYS A 8 5.82 -8.33 8.92
C LYS A 8 6.31 -6.88 8.93
N PHE A 9 6.65 -6.38 10.11
CA PHE A 9 7.33 -5.10 10.30
C PHE A 9 8.76 -5.34 10.81
N PRO A 10 9.75 -4.57 10.34
CA PRO A 10 11.07 -4.53 10.98
C PRO A 10 10.99 -4.07 12.45
N GLN A 11 11.96 -4.48 13.26
CA GLN A 11 11.98 -4.20 14.69
C GLN A 11 12.08 -2.71 14.98
N GLU A 12 12.85 -1.98 14.17
CA GLU A 12 13.01 -0.53 14.25
C GLU A 12 11.69 0.23 14.03
N VAL A 13 10.83 -0.26 13.13
CA VAL A 13 9.49 0.32 12.90
C VAL A 13 8.61 0.07 14.13
N ILE A 14 8.67 -1.12 14.70
CA ILE A 14 7.92 -1.44 15.91
C ILE A 14 8.34 -0.52 17.06
N GLU A 15 9.64 -0.32 17.25
CA GLU A 15 10.20 0.53 18.30
C GLU A 15 9.86 2.01 18.11
N GLU A 16 9.95 2.54 16.89
CA GLU A 16 9.62 3.94 16.60
C GLU A 16 8.17 4.27 16.96
N TYR A 17 7.24 3.36 16.66
CA TYR A 17 5.81 3.58 16.87
C TYR A 17 5.29 3.07 18.23
N ALA A 18 6.06 2.27 18.97
CA ALA A 18 5.67 1.72 20.28
C ALA A 18 5.28 2.82 21.27
N ALA A 19 5.99 3.94 21.27
CA ALA A 19 5.74 5.06 22.17
C ALA A 19 4.42 5.81 21.88
N LEU A 20 3.84 5.63 20.69
CA LEU A 20 2.59 6.27 20.29
C LEU A 20 1.34 5.45 20.62
N GLY A 21 1.50 4.20 21.07
CA GLY A 21 0.38 3.32 21.40
C GLY A 21 -0.53 3.00 20.21
N VAL A 22 -0.01 3.11 18.98
CA VAL A 22 -0.79 2.89 17.76
C VAL A 22 -0.82 1.42 17.36
N ASP A 23 -1.95 0.98 16.81
CA ASP A 23 -2.07 -0.32 16.15
C ASP A 23 -1.44 -0.22 14.75
N LEU A 24 -0.22 -0.79 14.61
CA LEU A 24 0.56 -0.71 13.36
C LEU A 24 -0.15 -1.35 12.16
N PRO A 25 -0.68 -2.59 12.24
CA PRO A 25 -1.53 -3.15 11.20
C PRO A 25 -2.70 -2.24 10.79
N ALA A 26 -3.36 -1.59 11.73
CA ALA A 26 -4.47 -0.68 11.41
C ALA A 26 -3.99 0.61 10.75
N LEU A 27 -2.90 1.21 11.25
CA LEU A 27 -2.32 2.46 10.74
C LEU A 27 -1.80 2.31 9.31
N PHE A 28 -1.13 1.20 9.02
CA PHE A 28 -0.60 0.88 7.70
C PHE A 28 -1.53 -0.02 6.90
N SER A 29 -2.82 -0.02 7.24
CA SER A 29 -3.84 -0.76 6.48
C SER A 29 -4.08 -0.12 5.11
N ALA A 30 -4.84 -0.84 4.27
CA ALA A 30 -5.21 -0.35 2.95
C ALA A 30 -6.34 0.71 2.96
N GLY A 31 -6.70 1.24 4.14
CA GLY A 31 -7.82 2.15 4.32
C GLY A 31 -9.17 1.54 3.90
N HIS A 32 -10.21 2.37 3.78
CA HIS A 32 -11.55 1.89 3.41
C HIS A 32 -11.60 1.31 2.00
N LEU A 33 -11.00 1.98 1.02
CA LEU A 33 -11.04 1.53 -0.38
C LEU A 33 -10.25 0.24 -0.58
N GLY A 34 -9.02 0.16 -0.06
CA GLY A 34 -8.22 -1.05 -0.17
C GLY A 34 -8.86 -2.23 0.58
N THR A 35 -9.48 -1.99 1.74
CA THR A 35 -10.29 -3.00 2.44
C THR A 35 -11.43 -3.51 1.55
N ARG A 36 -12.16 -2.62 0.88
CA ARG A 36 -13.24 -3.02 -0.06
C ARG A 36 -12.73 -3.83 -1.25
N MET A 37 -11.50 -3.58 -1.69
CA MET A 37 -10.84 -4.34 -2.75
C MET A 37 -10.13 -5.61 -2.24
N GLY A 38 -10.17 -5.90 -0.93
CA GLY A 38 -9.51 -7.07 -0.36
C GLY A 38 -7.98 -6.97 -0.34
N VAL A 39 -7.41 -5.76 -0.34
CA VAL A 39 -5.97 -5.55 -0.22
C VAL A 39 -5.48 -6.02 1.14
N GLN A 40 -4.42 -6.82 1.16
CA GLN A 40 -3.76 -7.30 2.39
C GLN A 40 -2.29 -6.90 2.36
N ILE A 41 -1.80 -6.23 3.39
CA ILE A 41 -0.37 -5.93 3.55
C ILE A 41 0.31 -7.13 4.21
N LEU A 42 1.44 -7.56 3.66
CA LEU A 42 2.19 -8.74 4.12
C LEU A 42 3.54 -8.34 4.76
N GLU A 43 4.19 -7.33 4.21
CA GLU A 43 5.47 -6.80 4.66
C GLU A 43 5.44 -5.28 4.50
N ALA A 44 5.94 -4.54 5.48
CA ALA A 44 5.93 -3.08 5.44
C ALA A 44 7.17 -2.49 6.11
N SER A 45 7.99 -1.84 5.29
CA SER A 45 9.14 -1.03 5.68
C SER A 45 9.31 0.14 4.70
N ALA A 46 10.15 1.11 5.03
CA ALA A 46 10.50 2.17 4.09
C ALA A 46 11.29 1.65 2.86
N GLU A 47 11.96 0.51 2.95
CA GLU A 47 12.73 -0.10 1.85
C GLU A 47 11.86 -0.98 0.94
N LYS A 48 10.79 -1.54 1.49
CA LYS A 48 9.95 -2.50 0.78
C LYS A 48 8.58 -2.64 1.44
N VAL A 49 7.54 -2.58 0.62
CA VAL A 49 6.17 -2.94 1.02
C VAL A 49 5.65 -4.02 0.09
N VAL A 50 5.07 -5.06 0.66
CA VAL A 50 4.46 -6.17 -0.08
C VAL A 50 3.00 -6.27 0.32
N GLY A 51 2.12 -6.42 -0.66
CA GLY A 51 0.73 -6.73 -0.41
C GLY A 51 0.07 -7.46 -1.56
N THR A 52 -1.09 -8.03 -1.28
CA THR A 52 -1.86 -8.83 -2.24
C THR A 52 -3.27 -8.28 -2.40
N MET A 53 -3.91 -8.62 -3.51
CA MET A 53 -5.29 -8.26 -3.79
C MET A 53 -5.94 -9.36 -4.66
N PRO A 54 -7.16 -9.83 -4.34
CA PRO A 54 -7.86 -10.79 -5.18
C PRO A 54 -8.25 -10.18 -6.52
N VAL A 55 -8.24 -10.98 -7.58
CA VAL A 55 -8.82 -10.58 -8.87
C VAL A 55 -10.35 -10.65 -8.80
N GLU A 56 -10.89 -11.64 -8.09
CA GLU A 56 -12.31 -11.77 -7.76
C GLU A 56 -12.84 -10.47 -7.12
N GLY A 57 -13.98 -9.97 -7.60
CA GLY A 57 -14.58 -8.72 -7.11
C GLY A 57 -13.91 -7.42 -7.60
N ASN A 58 -12.74 -7.51 -8.24
CA ASN A 58 -11.97 -6.37 -8.75
C ASN A 58 -11.85 -6.37 -10.28
N THR A 59 -12.76 -7.07 -10.97
CA THR A 59 -12.74 -7.19 -12.44
C THR A 59 -13.48 -6.05 -13.13
N GLN A 60 -13.02 -5.72 -14.33
CA GLN A 60 -13.72 -4.89 -15.29
C GLN A 60 -14.74 -5.73 -16.09
N PRO A 61 -15.68 -5.12 -16.86
CA PRO A 61 -16.81 -5.83 -17.49
C PRO A 61 -16.43 -7.02 -18.40
N TYR A 62 -15.22 -7.06 -18.94
CA TYR A 62 -14.70 -8.17 -19.74
C TYR A 62 -14.07 -9.30 -18.92
N GLY A 63 -14.22 -9.29 -17.59
CA GLY A 63 -13.73 -10.33 -16.68
C GLY A 63 -12.21 -10.30 -16.44
N LEU A 64 -11.52 -9.23 -16.83
CA LEU A 64 -10.11 -8.99 -16.52
C LEU A 64 -9.98 -8.17 -15.23
N LEU A 65 -8.87 -8.29 -14.51
CA LEU A 65 -8.53 -7.37 -13.43
C LEU A 65 -8.65 -5.91 -13.92
N HIS A 66 -9.40 -5.09 -13.19
CA HIS A 66 -9.60 -3.69 -13.53
C HIS A 66 -8.28 -2.92 -13.32
N GLY A 67 -7.86 -2.11 -14.31
CA GLY A 67 -6.61 -1.34 -14.22
C GLY A 67 -6.58 -0.39 -13.01
N GLY A 68 -7.72 0.23 -12.69
CA GLY A 68 -7.92 1.00 -11.46
C GLY A 68 -7.76 0.19 -10.16
N ALA A 69 -8.04 -1.12 -10.14
CA ALA A 69 -7.76 -1.94 -8.97
C ALA A 69 -6.24 -2.16 -8.80
N SER A 70 -5.51 -2.36 -9.91
CA SER A 70 -4.03 -2.34 -9.87
C SER A 70 -3.50 -0.99 -9.37
N ALA A 71 -4.13 0.11 -9.77
CA ALA A 71 -3.78 1.44 -9.29
C ALA A 71 -4.02 1.59 -7.77
N VAL A 72 -5.14 1.07 -7.23
CA VAL A 72 -5.40 1.08 -5.78
C VAL A 72 -4.36 0.26 -5.01
N LEU A 73 -4.01 -0.93 -5.49
CA LEU A 73 -2.94 -1.71 -4.87
C LEU A 73 -1.61 -0.94 -4.90
N ALA A 74 -1.24 -0.35 -6.05
CA ALA A 74 -0.02 0.43 -6.18
C ALA A 74 0.02 1.68 -5.28
N GLU A 75 -1.06 2.47 -5.27
CA GLU A 75 -1.24 3.65 -4.43
C GLU A 75 -1.07 3.29 -2.95
N THR A 76 -1.70 2.19 -2.53
CA THR A 76 -1.66 1.73 -1.14
C THR A 76 -0.23 1.38 -0.73
N LEU A 77 0.46 0.53 -1.50
CA LEU A 77 1.80 0.07 -1.14
C LEU A 77 2.83 1.20 -1.16
N GLY A 78 2.78 2.07 -2.17
CA GLY A 78 3.66 3.23 -2.26
C GLY A 78 3.41 4.25 -1.14
N SER A 79 2.14 4.44 -0.73
CA SER A 79 1.78 5.34 0.36
C SER A 79 2.29 4.82 1.70
N VAL A 80 2.09 3.53 1.98
CA VAL A 80 2.62 2.89 3.19
C VAL A 80 4.15 3.04 3.26
N GLY A 81 4.86 2.79 2.17
CA GLY A 81 6.32 2.99 2.12
C GLY A 81 6.72 4.44 2.40
N SER A 82 6.00 5.39 1.80
CA SER A 82 6.23 6.82 1.99
C SER A 82 5.93 7.29 3.42
N MET A 83 4.88 6.75 4.05
CA MET A 83 4.56 7.01 5.46
C MET A 83 5.66 6.48 6.37
N LEU A 84 6.13 5.25 6.14
CA LEU A 84 7.20 4.64 6.92
C LEU A 84 8.53 5.38 6.76
N HIS A 85 8.80 5.96 5.58
CA HIS A 85 9.94 6.86 5.38
C HIS A 85 9.77 8.20 6.11
N GLY A 86 8.55 8.75 6.14
CA GLY A 86 8.23 9.95 6.91
C GLY A 86 8.26 9.76 8.43
N GLY A 87 8.21 8.51 8.87
CA GLY A 87 8.16 8.10 10.26
C GLY A 87 6.97 8.72 11.00
N THR A 88 7.14 8.93 12.29
CA THR A 88 6.10 9.54 13.15
C THR A 88 5.93 11.05 12.97
N SER A 89 6.84 11.69 12.23
CA SER A 89 6.91 13.16 12.11
C SER A 89 6.18 13.73 10.90
N LYS A 90 5.90 12.89 9.89
CA LYS A 90 5.33 13.33 8.61
C LYS A 90 4.13 12.48 8.20
N ILE A 91 3.26 13.11 7.43
CA ILE A 91 2.22 12.42 6.66
C ILE A 91 2.59 12.41 5.18
N ALA A 92 2.25 11.32 4.52
CA ALA A 92 2.42 11.15 3.08
C ALA A 92 1.08 11.36 2.36
N VAL A 93 1.10 12.15 1.29
CA VAL A 93 -0.08 12.39 0.43
C VAL A 93 0.32 12.11 -1.01
N GLY A 94 -0.36 11.19 -1.68
CA GLY A 94 -0.15 10.90 -3.10
C GLY A 94 -0.37 12.15 -3.96
N VAL A 95 0.57 12.45 -4.85
CA VAL A 95 0.50 13.60 -5.77
C VAL A 95 0.59 13.20 -7.24
N ASP A 96 1.19 12.05 -7.53
CA ASP A 96 1.27 11.48 -8.88
C ASP A 96 1.26 9.95 -8.79
N LEU A 97 0.33 9.33 -9.50
CA LEU A 97 0.31 7.89 -9.74
C LEU A 97 0.20 7.64 -11.23
N ASN A 98 1.11 6.83 -11.75
CA ASN A 98 1.03 6.29 -13.11
C ASN A 98 1.15 4.77 -13.08
N CYS A 99 0.44 4.11 -14.00
CA CYS A 99 0.37 2.66 -14.13
C CYS A 99 0.47 2.28 -15.61
N THR A 100 1.30 1.29 -15.93
CA THR A 100 1.30 0.61 -17.24
C THR A 100 0.86 -0.83 -17.05
N HIS A 101 -0.24 -1.20 -17.72
CA HIS A 101 -0.80 -2.55 -17.67
C HIS A 101 -0.20 -3.41 -18.79
N HIS A 102 0.55 -4.43 -18.42
CA HIS A 102 1.30 -5.28 -19.35
C HIS A 102 0.55 -6.56 -19.73
N ARG A 103 -0.26 -7.09 -18.81
CA ARG A 103 -0.95 -8.37 -18.95
C ARG A 103 -2.30 -8.35 -18.25
N GLY A 104 -3.29 -8.98 -18.86
CA GLY A 104 -4.60 -9.21 -18.24
C GLY A 104 -4.60 -10.48 -17.38
N VAL A 105 -5.27 -10.42 -16.23
CA VAL A 105 -5.48 -11.55 -15.29
C VAL A 105 -6.98 -11.73 -15.09
N ARG A 106 -7.47 -12.96 -14.97
CA ARG A 106 -8.91 -13.27 -14.85
C ARG A 106 -9.34 -13.81 -13.50
N SER A 107 -8.41 -14.37 -12.73
CA SER A 107 -8.71 -15.05 -11.47
C SER A 107 -7.45 -15.10 -10.60
N GLY A 108 -7.61 -15.60 -9.37
CA GLY A 108 -6.51 -15.78 -8.42
C GLY A 108 -6.14 -14.49 -7.70
N LEU A 109 -4.89 -14.42 -7.26
CA LEU A 109 -4.34 -13.32 -6.48
C LEU A 109 -3.29 -12.55 -7.30
N VAL A 110 -3.24 -11.22 -7.14
CA VAL A 110 -2.08 -10.43 -7.58
C VAL A 110 -1.27 -9.98 -6.38
N THR A 111 0.05 -9.96 -6.53
CA THR A 111 0.99 -9.50 -5.52
C THR A 111 1.71 -8.24 -6.02
N GLY A 112 1.62 -7.17 -5.26
CA GLY A 112 2.37 -5.94 -5.46
C GLY A 112 3.61 -5.90 -4.56
N VAL A 113 4.72 -5.44 -5.12
CA VAL A 113 5.96 -5.13 -4.38
C VAL A 113 6.35 -3.69 -4.69
N ALA A 114 6.35 -2.84 -3.68
CA ALA A 114 6.80 -1.46 -3.75
C ALA A 114 8.24 -1.33 -3.22
N THR A 115 9.13 -0.70 -3.99
CA THR A 115 10.51 -0.39 -3.60
C THR A 115 10.82 1.09 -3.90
N PRO A 116 11.65 1.76 -3.08
CA PRO A 116 11.90 3.18 -3.24
C PRO A 116 12.74 3.44 -4.49
N VAL A 117 12.30 4.39 -5.30
CA VAL A 117 13.08 5.02 -6.37
C VAL A 117 13.78 6.28 -5.84
N HIS A 118 13.10 7.01 -4.95
CA HIS A 118 13.62 8.21 -4.30
C HIS A 118 12.99 8.39 -2.92
N ARG A 119 13.78 8.81 -1.93
CA ARG A 119 13.30 9.14 -0.57
C ARG A 119 14.01 10.39 -0.09
N GLY A 120 13.31 11.51 -0.13
CA GLY A 120 13.82 12.83 0.23
C GLY A 120 13.16 13.40 1.49
N ARG A 121 13.35 14.69 1.72
CA ARG A 121 12.77 15.41 2.87
C ARG A 121 11.30 15.77 2.66
N SER A 122 10.92 16.11 1.43
CA SER A 122 9.60 16.62 1.05
C SER A 122 8.84 15.69 0.11
N THR A 123 9.50 14.68 -0.45
CA THR A 123 8.89 13.74 -1.40
C THR A 123 9.49 12.36 -1.24
N ALA A 124 8.68 11.32 -1.46
CA ALA A 124 9.15 9.96 -1.67
C ALA A 124 8.46 9.37 -2.90
N THR A 125 9.18 8.56 -3.66
CA THR A 125 8.71 7.92 -4.88
C THR A 125 9.04 6.44 -4.83
N TYR A 126 8.04 5.61 -5.08
CA TYR A 126 8.15 4.15 -5.10
C TYR A 126 7.79 3.62 -6.49
N GLU A 127 8.57 2.66 -6.97
CA GLU A 127 8.18 1.78 -8.07
C GLU A 127 7.39 0.62 -7.46
N ILE A 128 6.26 0.28 -8.08
CA ILE A 128 5.44 -0.85 -7.67
C ILE A 128 5.32 -1.81 -8.85
N VAL A 129 5.77 -3.05 -8.64
CA VAL A 129 5.59 -4.14 -9.60
C VAL A 129 4.50 -5.06 -9.08
N ILE A 130 3.46 -5.25 -9.90
CA ILE A 130 2.37 -6.18 -9.61
C ILE A 130 2.52 -7.39 -10.53
N SER A 131 2.49 -8.59 -9.94
CA SER A 131 2.58 -9.87 -10.64
C SER A 131 1.44 -10.80 -10.25
N ASP A 132 1.12 -11.76 -11.12
CA ASP A 132 0.20 -12.85 -10.82
C ASP A 132 0.87 -13.99 -10.03
N GLU A 133 0.13 -15.06 -9.73
CA GLU A 133 0.59 -16.22 -8.95
C GLU A 133 1.73 -17.01 -9.62
N GLU A 134 1.88 -16.88 -10.95
CA GLU A 134 2.99 -17.45 -11.71
C GLU A 134 4.22 -16.52 -11.73
N GLY A 135 4.16 -15.38 -11.04
CA GLY A 135 5.22 -14.38 -11.00
C GLY A 135 5.29 -13.52 -12.28
N ARG A 136 4.31 -13.62 -13.18
CA ARG A 136 4.32 -12.85 -14.43
C ARG A 136 3.88 -11.42 -14.14
N ARG A 137 4.65 -10.45 -14.64
CA ARG A 137 4.33 -9.02 -14.47
C ARG A 137 2.98 -8.67 -15.12
N VAL A 138 2.10 -8.08 -14.33
CA VAL A 138 0.74 -7.63 -14.67
C VAL A 138 0.72 -6.13 -14.88
N CYS A 139 1.31 -5.38 -13.93
CA CYS A 139 1.34 -3.92 -13.95
C CYS A 139 2.66 -3.41 -13.39
N THR A 140 3.18 -2.33 -13.96
CA THR A 140 4.24 -1.51 -13.33
C THR A 140 3.65 -0.15 -13.04
N ALA A 141 3.84 0.35 -11.83
CA ALA A 141 3.36 1.64 -11.40
C ALA A 141 4.47 2.43 -10.73
N ARG A 142 4.29 3.74 -10.67
CA ARG A 142 5.13 4.63 -9.87
C ARG A 142 4.22 5.59 -9.13
N LEU A 143 4.37 5.62 -7.80
CA LEU A 143 3.70 6.58 -6.93
C LEU A 143 4.71 7.59 -6.40
N THR A 144 4.36 8.86 -6.46
CA THR A 144 5.06 9.92 -5.72
C THR A 144 4.13 10.50 -4.66
N CYS A 145 4.64 10.58 -3.43
CA CYS A 145 3.97 11.23 -2.31
C CYS A 145 4.72 12.51 -1.91
N LEU A 146 3.96 13.55 -1.60
CA LEU A 146 4.43 14.70 -0.83
C LEU A 146 4.49 14.32 0.65
N LEU A 147 5.59 14.68 1.31
CA LEU A 147 5.80 14.51 2.74
C LEU A 147 5.69 15.87 3.43
N ARG A 148 4.74 16.00 4.35
CA ARG A 148 4.56 17.23 5.14
C ARG A 148 4.51 16.90 6.63
N ASP A 149 4.93 17.85 7.45
CA ASP A 149 4.93 17.68 8.91
C ASP A 149 3.51 17.48 9.44
N VAL A 150 3.38 16.61 10.44
CA VAL A 150 2.12 16.37 11.15
C VAL A 150 1.67 17.67 11.83
N ARG A 151 0.41 18.09 11.61
CA ARG A 151 -0.21 19.24 12.29
C ARG A 151 -1.26 18.76 13.30
N PRO A 152 -1.64 19.62 14.26
CA PRO A 152 -2.78 19.33 15.14
C PRO A 152 -4.03 19.04 14.28
N GLY A 153 -4.59 17.82 14.42
CA GLY A 153 -5.75 17.35 13.64
C GLY A 153 -5.45 16.34 12.53
N ASP A 154 -4.19 16.11 12.16
CA ASP A 154 -3.80 15.09 11.16
C ASP A 154 -3.75 13.65 11.73
N GLY A 155 -4.31 13.42 12.93
CA GLY A 155 -4.38 12.09 13.52
C GLY A 155 -5.22 11.12 12.67
N PRO A 156 -4.98 9.80 12.77
CA PRO A 156 -5.79 8.82 12.05
C PRO A 156 -7.27 9.04 12.36
N ALA A 157 -8.10 9.07 11.32
CA ALA A 157 -9.55 9.22 11.48
C ALA A 157 -10.07 8.15 12.44
N GLN A 158 -10.81 8.54 13.47
CA GLN A 158 -11.47 7.56 14.34
C GLN A 158 -12.41 6.70 13.47
N PRO A 159 -12.48 5.38 13.70
CA PRO A 159 -13.43 4.54 12.99
C PRO A 159 -14.83 5.12 13.20
N ALA A 160 -15.54 5.37 12.10
CA ALA A 160 -16.94 5.79 12.18
C ALA A 160 -17.70 4.75 12.98
N GLY A 161 -18.46 5.19 13.99
CA GLY A 161 -19.19 4.33 14.91
C GLY A 161 -19.99 3.25 14.19
N SER A 162 -19.97 2.06 14.80
CA SER A 162 -20.67 0.82 14.41
C SER A 162 -22.15 1.02 14.11
#